data_AF-A0A525K595-F1
#
_entry.id   AF-A0A525K595-F1
#
_cell.length_a   1.000
_cell.length_b   1.000
_cell.length_c   1.000
_cell.angle_alpha   90.00
_cell.angle_beta   90.00
_cell.angle_gamma   90.00
#
_symmetry.space_group_name_H-M   'P 1'
#
loop_
_entity.id
_entity.type
_entity.pdbx_description
1 polymer ?
#
loop_
_entity_poly.entity_id
_entity_poly.type
_entity_poly.pdbx_seq_one_letter_code
_entity_poly.pdbx_strand_id
1 'polypeptide(L)' 'MTPEQSKKLKVGTRVCFNGIQADGGKVMATNANYVTIKWDDGHESHSGHSGMQRVELAKQ' A
#
# COMPACT_ATOMS: atom_id res chain seq x y z
N MET A 1 0.44 8.73 -0.95
CA MET A 1 -1.03 8.50 -1.05
C MET A 1 -1.75 9.17 0.11
N THR A 2 -3.02 9.58 -0.03
CA THR A 2 -3.76 10.21 1.08
C THR A 2 -4.55 9.18 1.92
N PRO A 3 -4.91 9.50 3.17
CA PRO A 3 -5.74 8.62 4.00
C PRO A 3 -7.05 8.20 3.33
N GLU A 4 -7.74 9.14 2.67
CA GLU A 4 -9.00 8.87 1.97
C GLU A 4 -8.82 7.96 0.75
N GLN A 5 -7.71 8.11 0.02
CA GLN A 5 -7.38 7.23 -1.10
C GLN A 5 -7.05 5.82 -0.61
N SER A 6 -6.32 5.70 0.50
CA SER A 6 -5.98 4.40 1.09
C SER A 6 -7.20 3.60 1.55
N LYS A 7 -8.27 4.28 1.99
CA LYS A 7 -9.56 3.63 2.31
C LYS A 7 -10.29 3.08 1.09
N LYS A 8 -9.97 3.59 -0.11
CA LYS A 8 -10.57 3.16 -1.39
C LYS A 8 -9.73 2.10 -2.11
N LEU A 9 -8.60 1.68 -1.53
CA LEU A 9 -7.75 0.65 -2.13
C LEU A 9 -8.47 -0.69 -2.16
N LYS A 10 -8.31 -1.38 -3.28
CA LYS A 10 -8.83 -2.72 -3.49
C LYS A 10 -7.73 -3.74 -3.26
N VAL A 11 -8.11 -4.91 -2.78
CA VAL A 11 -7.22 -6.08 -2.74
C VAL A 11 -6.72 -6.37 -4.16
N GLY A 12 -5.42 -6.60 -4.28
CA GLY A 12 -4.73 -6.80 -5.56
C GLY A 12 -4.14 -5.54 -6.19
N THR A 13 -4.47 -4.33 -5.69
CA THR A 13 -3.85 -3.10 -6.18
C THR A 13 -2.34 -3.10 -5.93
N ARG A 14 -1.55 -2.73 -6.94
CA ARG A 14 -0.10 -2.55 -6.82
C ARG A 14 0.22 -1.18 -6.25
N VAL A 15 1.16 -1.16 -5.32
CA VAL A 15 1.66 0.03 -4.65
C VAL A 15 3.19 0.00 -4.66
N CYS A 16 3.81 1.14 -4.44
CA CYS A 16 5.24 1.26 -4.24
C CYS A 16 5.53 2.14 -3.02
N PHE A 17 6.64 1.89 -2.34
CA PHE A 17 7.09 2.73 -1.23
C PHE A 17 7.98 3.86 -1.74
N ASN A 18 7.66 5.08 -1.34
CA ASN A 18 8.42 6.30 -1.63
C ASN A 18 8.71 6.53 -3.13
N GLY A 19 7.79 6.10 -4.00
CA GLY A 19 7.95 6.17 -5.46
C GLY A 19 8.98 5.22 -6.04
N ILE A 20 9.59 4.33 -5.24
CA ILE A 20 10.63 3.41 -5.68
C ILE A 20 9.96 2.14 -6.21
N GLN A 21 10.11 1.86 -7.52
CA GLN A 21 9.50 0.67 -8.14
C GLN A 21 10.07 -0.66 -7.61
N ALA A 22 11.33 -0.66 -7.15
CA ALA A 22 11.95 -1.83 -6.53
C ALA A 22 11.27 -2.20 -5.19
N ASP A 23 10.79 -1.19 -4.45
CA ASP A 23 9.99 -1.36 -3.24
C ASP A 23 8.50 -1.50 -3.59
N GLY A 24 8.22 -2.40 -4.53
CA GLY A 24 6.88 -2.75 -4.98
C GLY A 24 6.13 -3.64 -3.99
N GLY A 25 4.82 -3.50 -3.95
CA GLY A 25 3.96 -4.35 -3.13
C GLY A 25 2.53 -4.44 -3.66
N LYS A 26 1.78 -5.35 -3.07
CA LYS A 26 0.39 -5.63 -3.41
C LYS A 26 -0.48 -5.55 -2.17
N VAL A 27 -1.61 -4.85 -2.29
CA VAL A 27 -2.61 -4.80 -1.22
C VAL A 27 -3.23 -6.18 -1.06
N MET A 28 -3.12 -6.74 0.13
CA MET A 28 -3.70 -8.04 0.51
C MET A 28 -5.05 -7.87 1.22
N ALA A 29 -5.18 -6.82 2.04
CA ALA A 29 -6.41 -6.51 2.77
C ALA A 29 -6.54 -5.00 3.01
N THR A 30 -7.78 -4.52 3.06
CA THR A 30 -8.10 -3.13 3.42
C THR A 30 -9.12 -3.16 4.55
N ASN A 31 -8.74 -2.64 5.71
CA ASN A 31 -9.60 -2.53 6.89
C ASN A 31 -9.90 -1.06 7.20
N ALA A 32 -10.81 -0.81 8.14
CA ALA A 32 -11.25 0.55 8.49
C ALA A 32 -10.13 1.47 9.03
N ASN A 33 -9.06 0.87 9.58
CA ASN A 33 -7.97 1.59 10.25
C ASN A 33 -6.61 1.40 9.56
N TYR A 34 -6.42 0.35 8.77
CA TYR A 34 -5.13 -0.01 8.17
C TYR A 34 -5.30 -0.79 6.88
N VAL A 35 -4.21 -0.84 6.10
CA VAL A 35 -4.07 -1.63 4.88
C VAL A 35 -2.94 -2.62 5.08
N THR A 36 -3.16 -3.87 4.71
CA THR A 36 -2.13 -4.91 4.69
C THR A 36 -1.54 -4.98 3.29
N ILE A 37 -0.22 -4.84 3.19
CA ILE A 37 0.53 -4.83 1.94
C ILE A 37 1.57 -5.95 2.01
N LYS A 38 1.57 -6.83 1.01
CA LYS A 38 2.64 -7.81 0.79
C LYS A 38 3.61 -7.24 -0.22
N TRP A 39 4.83 -6.97 0.22
CA TRP A 39 5.90 -6.44 -0.62
C TRP A 39 6.52 -7.56 -1.47
N ASP A 40 7.09 -7.19 -2.62
CA ASP A 40 7.71 -8.14 -3.56
C ASP A 40 8.95 -8.83 -2.96
N ASP A 41 9.60 -8.22 -1.97
CA ASP A 41 10.67 -8.83 -1.16
C ASP A 41 10.18 -9.96 -0.24
N GLY A 42 8.86 -10.19 -0.17
CA GLY A 42 8.24 -11.23 0.64
C GLY A 42 7.82 -10.78 2.04
N HIS A 43 8.26 -9.59 2.48
CA HIS A 43 7.81 -8.98 3.72
C HIS A 43 6.34 -8.51 3.65
N GLU A 44 5.63 -8.60 4.76
CA GLU A 44 4.27 -8.06 4.91
C GLU A 44 4.27 -6.87 5.87
N SER A 45 3.50 -5.83 5.56
CA SER A 45 3.37 -4.67 6.42
C SER A 45 1.93 -4.25 6.61
N HIS A 46 1.66 -3.74 7.81
CA HIS A 46 0.37 -3.18 8.20
C HIS A 46 0.53 -1.67 8.28
N SER A 47 0.03 -0.97 7.27
CA SER A 47 0.12 0.49 7.20
C SER A 47 -1.20 1.12 7.61
N GLY A 48 -1.20 1.81 8.75
CA GLY A 48 -2.31 2.69 9.11
C GLY A 48 -2.51 3.79 8.07
N HIS A 49 -3.73 4.31 7.94
CA HIS A 49 -4.04 5.32 6.91
C HIS A 49 -3.17 6.59 6.97
N SER A 50 -2.64 6.95 8.14
CA SER A 50 -1.66 8.04 8.29
C SER A 50 -0.27 7.67 7.76
N GLY A 51 0.15 6.40 7.86
CA GLY A 51 1.41 5.88 7.33
C GLY A 51 1.41 5.69 5.81
N MET A 52 0.24 5.74 5.18
CA MET A 52 0.08 5.63 3.72
C MET A 52 0.60 6.85 2.95
N GLN A 53 1.06 7.90 3.63
CA GLN A 53 1.67 9.07 2.98
C GLN A 53 2.89 8.69 2.11
N ARG A 54 3.70 7.73 2.59
CA ARG A 54 4.88 7.21 1.88
C ARG A 54 4.56 6.10 0.88
N VAL A 55 3.35 5.54 0.92
CA VAL A 55 2.93 4.51 -0.04
C VAL A 55 2.25 5.22 -1.20
N GLU A 56 2.52 4.81 -2.43
CA GLU A 56 1.92 5.38 -3.62
C GLU A 56 1.36 4.28 -4.51
N LEU A 57 0.44 4.63 -5.41
CA LEU A 57 0.00 3.68 -6.43
C LEU A 57 1.16 3.45 -7.39
N ALA A 58 1.54 2.18 -7.60
CA ALA A 58 2.53 1.86 -8.61
C ALA A 58 1.93 2.19 -9.99
N LYS A 59 2.64 2.98 -10.79
CA LYS A 59 2.29 3.14 -12.21
C LYS A 59 2.51 1.78 -12.88
N GLN A 60 1.45 1.27 -13.51
CA GLN A 60 1.50 0.06 -14.32
C GLN A 60 2.34 0.29 -15.58
#